data_AF-A0A0R3VWG8-F1
#
_entry.id   AF-A0A0R3VWG8-F1
#
_cell.length_a   1.000
_cell.length_b   1.000
_cell.length_c   1.000
_cell.angle_alpha   90.00
_cell.angle_beta   90.00
_cell.angle_gamma   90.00
#
_symmetry.space_group_name_H-M   'P 1'
#
loop_
_entity.id
_entity.type
_entity.pdbx_description
1 polymer ?
#
loop_
_entity_poly.entity_id
_entity_poly.type
_entity_poly.pdbx_seq_one_letter_code
_entity_poly.pdbx_strand_id
1 'polypeptide(L)'
;MLASSKWKSTQLEDSQGIVESGESPATIGGVEAWDSGDDGGGGGEGREGDFVSVAEVYEMAAAIGKEFEAIVDRHGGETVCGLMPKVIQVLEELEEQAARRDSQLAELTTLQAAVERLEADKVARTQQRLKDEQDTLKIEENWRAEASELQKIIETLVEENAQLMEMLESAKHVKQYRSIPAPSAPQHTEEVSLLRRLKDVVDAQKVELRSQRRILTQRTIDLDAMKLQAERLAHLNAKGTRLRLLPSDETSAHVDLTNGAVAFLSGEIKELETRLRAKRALVEEIRHHIGPSSAIYQEENTLMTTSMRRELSAVSPHTEDEMKQSDFVKLLNTDDKLVAKSDTLGGLVTAASSPRFTCDELRQILLECMQLESRIIRFQDYLDVYRRAG
;
A
#
# COMPACT_ATOMS: atom_id res chain seq x y z
N MET A 1 38.53 -38.58 -26.64
CA MET A 1 39.52 -37.79 -25.88
C MET A 1 38.90 -36.44 -25.56
N LEU A 2 38.40 -36.24 -24.36
CA LEU A 2 38.13 -34.91 -23.80
C LEU A 2 38.74 -34.90 -22.40
N ALA A 3 39.80 -34.11 -22.26
CA ALA A 3 40.46 -33.80 -21.01
C ALA A 3 40.28 -32.30 -20.77
N SER A 4 39.70 -31.93 -19.61
CA SER A 4 40.08 -30.77 -18.80
C SER A 4 39.06 -30.64 -17.67
N SER A 5 39.42 -31.01 -16.44
CA SER A 5 40.25 -30.26 -15.48
C SER A 5 39.39 -29.26 -14.69
N LYS A 6 38.99 -29.63 -13.47
CA LYS A 6 39.68 -29.39 -12.17
C LYS A 6 39.32 -28.01 -11.61
N TRP A 7 38.26 -27.96 -10.81
CA TRP A 7 37.89 -26.79 -10.02
C TRP A 7 38.85 -26.69 -8.83
N LYS A 8 39.53 -25.55 -8.71
CA LYS A 8 40.43 -25.21 -7.60
C LYS A 8 39.61 -24.62 -6.45
N SER A 9 39.59 -25.32 -5.33
CA SER A 9 39.38 -24.73 -4.01
C SER A 9 40.67 -24.03 -3.57
N THR A 10 40.55 -22.78 -3.13
CA THR A 10 41.53 -22.05 -2.31
C THR A 10 40.72 -21.52 -1.12
N GLN A 11 40.69 -22.23 0.00
CA GLN A 11 41.66 -22.17 1.10
C GLN A 11 41.61 -20.80 1.80
N LEU A 12 40.82 -20.75 2.86
CA LEU A 12 40.76 -19.70 3.88
C LEU A 12 41.11 -20.41 5.20
N GLU A 13 42.41 -20.47 5.48
CA GLU A 13 43.02 -20.75 6.79
C GLU A 13 43.64 -19.41 7.23
N ASP A 14 43.84 -19.06 8.48
CA ASP A 14 43.31 -19.43 9.79
C ASP A 14 44.08 -18.47 10.72
N SER A 15 43.44 -17.91 11.74
CA SER A 15 44.11 -17.28 12.89
C SER A 15 43.07 -16.97 13.96
N GLN A 16 42.87 -17.95 14.85
CA GLN A 16 42.95 -17.85 16.32
C GLN A 16 42.53 -16.49 16.93
N GLY A 17 41.62 -16.38 17.88
CA GLY A 17 41.05 -17.35 18.80
C GLY A 17 40.77 -16.61 20.11
N ILE A 18 39.53 -16.58 20.59
CA ILE A 18 39.20 -16.34 21.99
C ILE A 18 38.12 -17.35 22.37
N VAL A 19 38.49 -18.18 23.32
CA VAL A 19 37.70 -19.18 24.02
C VAL A 19 36.77 -18.45 24.98
N GLU A 20 35.48 -18.71 24.90
CA GLU A 20 34.65 -18.71 26.11
C GLU A 20 33.52 -19.73 25.95
N SER A 21 33.81 -20.91 26.52
CA SER A 21 32.93 -21.74 27.35
C SER A 21 31.47 -21.88 26.93
N GLY A 22 31.16 -23.10 26.48
CA GLY A 22 29.79 -23.52 26.20
C GLY A 22 28.89 -23.51 27.42
N GLU A 23 27.66 -23.08 27.18
CA GLU A 23 26.53 -23.42 28.03
C GLU A 23 25.66 -24.45 27.30
N SER A 24 25.45 -25.55 27.99
CA SER A 24 24.64 -26.71 27.60
C SER A 24 23.16 -26.33 27.43
N PRO A 25 22.36 -27.17 26.74
CA PRO A 25 20.95 -26.88 26.52
C PRO A 25 20.20 -26.94 27.85
N ALA A 26 19.73 -25.78 28.33
CA ALA A 26 18.87 -25.72 29.48
C ALA A 26 17.52 -26.37 29.13
N THR A 27 17.36 -27.57 29.66
CA THR A 27 16.12 -28.30 29.87
C THR A 27 14.94 -27.36 30.14
N ILE A 28 13.84 -27.63 29.44
CA ILE A 28 12.50 -27.10 29.69
C ILE A 28 12.23 -27.12 31.21
N GLY A 29 12.38 -25.95 31.84
CA GLY A 29 11.96 -25.73 33.22
C GLY A 29 10.45 -25.56 33.21
N GLY A 30 9.77 -26.52 33.84
CA GLY A 30 8.33 -26.47 34.05
C GLY A 30 7.91 -25.13 34.64
N VAL A 31 6.84 -24.59 34.09
CA VAL A 31 6.06 -23.54 34.74
C VAL A 31 5.55 -24.14 36.05
N GLU A 32 6.21 -23.84 37.16
CA GLU A 32 5.64 -24.07 38.49
C GLU A 32 4.45 -23.11 38.61
N ALA A 33 3.27 -23.66 38.30
CA ALA A 33 2.02 -23.10 38.71
C ALA A 33 2.03 -23.07 40.24
N TRP A 34 2.00 -21.88 40.80
CA TRP A 34 1.81 -21.69 42.23
C TRP A 34 0.36 -22.10 42.52
N ASP A 35 0.20 -23.38 42.87
CA ASP A 35 -1.00 -23.96 43.46
C ASP A 35 -1.25 -23.21 44.77
N SER A 36 -2.11 -22.20 44.69
CA SER A 36 -2.58 -21.46 45.85
C SER A 36 -3.49 -22.40 46.61
N GLY A 37 -2.88 -23.12 47.56
CA GLY A 37 -3.59 -23.95 48.53
C GLY A 37 -4.65 -23.13 49.25
N ASP A 38 -5.89 -23.49 48.97
CA ASP A 38 -7.03 -23.30 49.85
C ASP A 38 -6.74 -24.06 51.15
N ASP A 39 -6.33 -23.35 52.20
CA ASP A 39 -6.36 -23.89 53.57
C ASP A 39 -7.39 -23.09 54.37
N GLY A 40 -8.51 -23.77 54.64
CA GLY A 40 -9.60 -23.25 55.42
C GLY A 40 -9.29 -23.22 56.90
N GLY A 41 -9.82 -22.19 57.57
CA GLY A 41 -10.36 -22.31 58.92
C GLY A 41 -9.37 -22.11 60.07
N GLY A 42 -9.37 -20.90 60.61
CA GLY A 42 -8.75 -20.62 61.90
C GLY A 42 -9.19 -19.28 62.46
N GLY A 43 -10.40 -19.23 63.02
CA GLY A 43 -10.85 -18.10 63.84
C GLY A 43 -9.91 -17.94 65.05
N GLY A 44 -9.05 -16.94 64.97
CA GLY A 44 -8.19 -16.49 66.05
C GLY A 44 -8.01 -15.00 65.89
N GLU A 45 -8.84 -14.22 66.59
CA GLU A 45 -8.63 -12.80 66.86
C GLU A 45 -7.35 -12.63 67.69
N GLY A 46 -6.20 -12.77 67.05
CA GLY A 46 -4.95 -12.17 67.46
C GLY A 46 -4.69 -11.05 66.47
N ARG A 47 -4.65 -9.80 66.95
CA ARG A 47 -4.04 -8.68 66.21
C ARG A 47 -2.56 -9.02 66.02
N GLU A 48 -2.27 -9.85 65.03
CA GLU A 48 -0.93 -10.33 64.71
C GLU A 48 -0.24 -9.25 63.90
N GLY A 49 0.50 -8.38 64.60
CA GLY A 49 1.46 -7.47 63.97
C GLY A 49 0.88 -6.47 62.98
N ASP A 50 -0.32 -5.93 63.23
CA ASP A 50 -0.81 -4.79 62.45
C ASP A 50 0.13 -3.62 62.73
N PHE A 51 0.93 -3.29 61.74
CA PHE A 51 2.07 -2.43 61.89
C PHE A 51 1.62 -1.01 62.18
N VAL A 52 2.09 -0.45 63.30
CA VAL A 52 1.76 0.91 63.70
C VAL A 52 2.16 1.89 62.59
N SER A 53 1.18 2.44 61.88
CA SER A 53 1.39 3.55 60.96
C SER A 53 1.66 4.84 61.72
N VAL A 54 2.28 5.84 61.09
CA VAL A 54 2.50 7.14 61.72
C VAL A 54 1.17 7.74 62.24
N ALA A 55 0.07 7.55 61.52
CA ALA A 55 -1.26 7.96 61.94
C ALA A 55 -1.72 7.26 63.23
N GLU A 56 -1.47 5.96 63.37
CA GLU A 56 -1.77 5.21 64.59
C GLU A 56 -0.91 5.65 65.78
N VAL A 57 0.36 6.02 65.55
CA VAL A 57 1.21 6.61 66.62
C VAL A 57 0.56 7.88 67.17
N TYR A 58 0.05 8.76 66.29
CA TYR A 58 -0.64 9.99 66.71
C TYR A 58 -1.94 9.70 67.47
N GLU A 59 -2.72 8.70 67.05
CA GLU A 59 -3.95 8.31 67.75
C GLU A 59 -3.65 7.73 69.15
N MET A 60 -2.64 6.86 69.25
CA MET A 60 -2.17 6.33 70.54
C MET A 60 -1.64 7.44 71.44
N ALA A 61 -0.85 8.37 70.91
CA ALA A 61 -0.34 9.52 71.66
C ALA A 61 -1.48 10.39 72.20
N ALA A 62 -2.54 10.61 71.42
CA ALA A 62 -3.72 11.35 71.86
C ALA A 62 -4.52 10.61 72.96
N ALA A 63 -4.63 9.28 72.87
CA ALA A 63 -5.25 8.46 73.90
C ALA A 63 -4.45 8.51 75.22
N ILE A 64 -3.13 8.34 75.13
CA ILE A 64 -2.20 8.43 76.26
C ILE A 64 -2.25 9.82 76.90
N GLY A 65 -2.30 10.88 76.09
CA GLY A 65 -2.42 12.27 76.57
C GLY A 65 -3.68 12.51 77.40
N LYS A 66 -4.83 11.96 76.97
CA LYS A 66 -6.09 12.04 77.73
C LYS A 66 -6.01 11.30 79.07
N GLU A 67 -5.32 10.16 79.12
CA GLU A 67 -5.11 9.44 80.38
C GLU A 67 -4.20 10.22 81.34
N PHE A 68 -3.13 10.84 80.81
CA PHE A 68 -2.27 11.70 81.61
C PHE A 68 -3.02 12.93 82.14
N GLU A 69 -3.87 13.58 81.36
CA GLU A 69 -4.75 14.66 81.82
C GLU A 69 -5.63 14.19 82.98
N ALA A 70 -6.29 13.03 82.84
CA ALA A 70 -7.13 12.45 83.89
C ALA A 70 -6.37 12.04 85.17
N ILE A 71 -5.06 11.76 85.08
CA ILE A 71 -4.19 11.49 86.24
C ILE A 71 -3.78 12.80 86.90
N VAL A 72 -3.39 13.81 86.12
CA VAL A 72 -3.03 15.15 86.61
C VAL A 72 -4.19 15.77 87.38
N ASP A 73 -5.42 15.66 86.86
CA ASP A 73 -6.64 16.16 87.50
C ASP A 73 -6.91 15.53 88.87
N ARG A 74 -6.52 14.25 89.07
CA ARG A 74 -6.80 13.49 90.30
C ARG A 74 -5.68 13.50 91.33
N HIS A 75 -4.42 13.51 90.90
CA HIS A 75 -3.25 13.30 91.77
C HIS A 75 -2.24 14.46 91.74
N GLY A 76 -2.50 15.50 90.94
CA GLY A 76 -1.61 16.64 90.78
C GLY A 76 -0.45 16.38 89.81
N GLY A 77 0.05 17.45 89.18
CA GLY A 77 1.00 17.38 88.06
C GLY A 77 2.36 16.77 88.39
N GLU A 78 2.83 16.88 89.63
CA GLU A 78 4.18 16.43 90.02
C GLU A 78 4.40 14.92 89.82
N THR A 79 3.33 14.12 89.86
CA THR A 79 3.39 12.66 89.65
C THR A 79 3.75 12.27 88.21
N VAL A 80 3.41 13.12 87.23
CA VAL A 80 3.57 12.83 85.79
C VAL A 80 4.75 13.59 85.17
N CYS A 81 5.21 14.69 85.78
CA CYS A 81 6.27 15.56 85.25
C CYS A 81 7.57 14.83 84.83
N GLY A 82 7.98 13.78 85.54
CA GLY A 82 9.18 13.02 85.20
C GLY A 82 8.97 11.89 84.17
N LEU A 83 7.73 11.41 84.03
CA LEU A 83 7.37 10.31 83.15
C LEU A 83 7.02 10.80 81.74
N MET A 84 6.31 11.94 81.66
CA MET A 84 5.84 12.51 80.39
C MET A 84 6.96 12.68 79.34
N PRO A 85 8.15 13.24 79.67
CA PRO A 85 9.21 13.40 78.68
C PRO A 85 9.74 12.06 78.14
N LYS A 86 9.73 11.00 78.96
CA LYS A 86 10.16 9.66 78.54
C LYS A 86 9.15 9.00 77.61
N VAL A 87 7.85 9.21 77.87
CA VAL A 87 6.79 8.70 76.99
C VAL A 87 6.80 9.44 75.66
N ILE A 88 7.02 10.75 75.67
CA ILE A 88 7.20 11.54 74.44
C ILE A 88 8.39 10.98 73.64
N GLN A 89 9.55 10.77 74.27
CA GLN A 89 10.72 10.21 73.59
C GLN A 89 10.44 8.84 72.95
N VAL A 90 9.74 7.94 73.66
CA VAL A 90 9.36 6.62 73.10
C VAL A 90 8.38 6.76 71.94
N LEU A 91 7.43 7.70 72.01
CA LEU A 91 6.49 7.96 70.91
C LEU A 91 7.18 8.60 69.70
N GLU A 92 8.17 9.47 69.90
CA GLU A 92 9.00 10.03 68.82
C GLU A 92 9.84 8.95 68.13
N GLU A 93 10.49 8.05 68.90
CA GLU A 93 11.23 6.92 68.34
C GLU A 93 10.30 5.94 67.59
N LEU A 94 9.08 5.74 68.07
CA LEU A 94 8.07 4.92 67.41
C LEU A 94 7.58 5.57 66.11
N GLU A 95 7.35 6.89 66.10
CA GLU A 95 7.02 7.65 64.90
C GLU A 95 8.11 7.53 63.83
N GLU A 96 9.38 7.68 64.24
CA GLU A 96 10.51 7.54 63.31
C GLU A 96 10.59 6.13 62.71
N GLN A 97 10.37 5.08 63.52
CA GLN A 97 10.34 3.70 63.05
C GLN A 97 9.14 3.43 62.12
N ALA A 98 7.96 3.95 62.46
CA ALA A 98 6.77 3.85 61.63
C ALA A 98 6.98 4.54 60.27
N ALA A 99 7.55 5.74 60.26
CA ALA A 99 7.85 6.49 59.04
C ALA A 99 8.88 5.78 58.16
N ARG A 100 9.94 5.22 58.75
CA ARG A 100 10.94 4.42 58.01
C ARG A 100 10.31 3.18 57.36
N ARG A 101 9.43 2.49 58.09
CA ARG A 101 8.71 1.32 57.58
C ARG A 101 7.77 1.70 56.44
N ASP A 102 7.02 2.79 56.56
CA ASP A 102 6.14 3.28 55.49
C ASP A 102 6.93 3.59 54.21
N SER A 103 8.12 4.21 54.35
CA SER A 103 9.04 4.42 53.23
C SER A 103 9.51 3.11 52.61
N GLN A 104 9.89 2.12 53.42
CA GLN A 104 10.31 0.80 52.94
C GLN A 104 9.17 0.05 52.24
N LEU A 105 7.95 0.12 52.76
CA LEU A 105 6.78 -0.45 52.11
C LEU A 105 6.50 0.23 50.77
N ALA A 106 6.62 1.56 50.70
CA ALA A 106 6.52 2.27 49.44
C ALA A 106 7.58 1.78 48.44
N GLU A 107 8.85 1.66 48.86
CA GLU A 107 9.90 1.08 48.01
C GLU A 107 9.57 -0.34 47.56
N LEU A 108 9.13 -1.22 48.47
CA LEU A 108 8.71 -2.59 48.13
C LEU A 108 7.60 -2.60 47.09
N THR A 109 6.56 -1.77 47.23
CA THR A 109 5.49 -1.67 46.23
C THR A 109 6.01 -1.20 44.87
N THR A 110 6.97 -0.25 44.85
CA THR A 110 7.59 0.18 43.58
C THR A 110 8.44 -0.92 42.94
N LEU A 111 9.18 -1.70 43.74
CA LEU A 111 9.98 -2.82 43.26
C LEU A 111 9.10 -3.96 42.74
N GLN A 112 8.01 -4.28 43.44
CA GLN A 112 7.01 -5.26 42.98
C GLN A 112 6.44 -4.87 41.62
N ALA A 113 5.99 -3.62 41.46
CA ALA A 113 5.50 -3.11 40.18
C ALA A 113 6.58 -3.16 39.07
N ALA A 114 7.85 -2.92 39.42
CA ALA A 114 8.96 -3.03 38.49
C ALA A 114 9.22 -4.48 38.06
N VAL A 115 9.13 -5.44 38.99
CA VAL A 115 9.26 -6.87 38.71
C VAL A 115 8.13 -7.34 37.79
N GLU A 116 6.87 -7.04 38.12
CA GLU A 116 5.71 -7.40 37.29
C GLU A 116 5.86 -6.85 35.86
N ARG A 117 6.32 -5.61 35.71
CA ARG A 117 6.60 -5.01 34.40
C ARG A 117 7.72 -5.76 33.67
N LEU A 118 8.82 -6.08 34.34
CA LEU A 118 9.95 -6.80 33.73
C LEU A 118 9.57 -8.23 33.32
N GLU A 119 8.73 -8.90 34.11
CA GLU A 119 8.19 -10.22 33.78
C GLU A 119 7.27 -10.15 32.56
N ALA A 120 6.38 -9.16 32.50
CA ALA A 120 5.54 -8.92 31.32
C ALA A 120 6.38 -8.63 30.06
N ASP A 121 7.42 -7.78 30.19
CA ASP A 121 8.35 -7.49 29.09
C ASP A 121 9.13 -8.74 28.65
N LYS A 122 9.56 -9.59 29.59
CA LYS A 122 10.24 -10.86 29.29
C LYS A 122 9.33 -11.77 28.48
N VAL A 123 8.08 -11.96 28.93
CA VAL A 123 7.09 -12.77 28.21
C VAL A 123 6.83 -12.19 26.83
N ALA A 124 6.58 -10.89 26.71
CA ALA A 124 6.34 -10.24 25.43
C ALA A 124 7.52 -10.40 24.45
N ARG A 125 8.76 -10.25 24.93
CA ARG A 125 9.97 -10.46 24.11
C ARG A 125 10.09 -11.91 23.63
N THR A 126 9.81 -12.89 24.48
CA THR A 126 9.85 -14.30 24.06
C THR A 126 8.75 -14.63 23.06
N GLN A 127 7.54 -14.12 23.25
CA GLN A 127 6.44 -14.28 22.29
C GLN A 127 6.75 -13.62 20.95
N GLN A 128 7.36 -12.45 20.96
CA GLN A 128 7.78 -11.78 19.72
C GLN A 128 8.82 -12.59 18.98
N ARG A 129 9.85 -13.11 19.67
CA ARG A 129 10.86 -14.00 19.08
C ARG A 129 10.23 -15.24 18.44
N LEU A 130 9.27 -15.88 19.11
CA LEU A 130 8.57 -17.03 18.56
C LEU A 130 7.75 -16.70 17.30
N LYS A 131 7.12 -15.51 17.26
CA LYS A 131 6.40 -15.04 16.06
C LYS A 131 7.36 -14.77 14.91
N ASP A 132 8.46 -14.07 15.19
CA ASP A 132 9.49 -13.77 14.19
C ASP A 132 10.09 -15.07 13.63
N GLU A 133 10.41 -16.04 14.50
CA GLU A 133 10.86 -17.38 14.10
C GLU A 133 9.82 -18.08 13.23
N GLN A 134 8.54 -18.08 13.62
CA GLN A 134 7.48 -18.68 12.82
C GLN A 134 7.34 -18.02 11.45
N ASP A 135 7.43 -16.69 11.39
CA ASP A 135 7.30 -15.95 10.14
C ASP A 135 8.52 -16.15 9.23
N THR A 136 9.72 -16.27 9.79
CA THR A 136 10.90 -16.69 9.01
C THR A 136 10.73 -18.08 8.42
N LEU A 137 10.23 -19.05 9.19
CA LEU A 137 9.97 -20.40 8.71
C LEU A 137 8.92 -20.42 7.58
N LYS A 138 7.85 -19.63 7.69
CA LYS A 138 6.86 -19.48 6.61
C LYS A 138 7.50 -18.90 5.36
N ILE A 139 8.28 -17.83 5.49
CA ILE A 139 8.97 -17.21 4.34
C ILE A 139 9.90 -18.22 3.68
N GLU A 140 10.64 -19.02 4.44
CA GLU A 140 11.50 -20.07 3.89
C GLU A 140 10.70 -21.18 3.19
N GLU A 141 9.56 -21.61 3.74
CA GLU A 141 8.69 -22.60 3.12
C GLU A 141 8.12 -22.09 1.79
N ASN A 142 7.62 -20.85 1.78
CA ASN A 142 7.17 -20.17 0.57
C ASN A 142 8.30 -20.08 -0.46
N TRP A 143 9.49 -19.67 -0.05
CA TRP A 143 10.64 -19.57 -0.95
C TRP A 143 11.06 -20.93 -1.52
N ARG A 144 11.04 -22.00 -0.70
CA ARG A 144 11.28 -23.38 -1.18
C ARG A 144 10.20 -23.83 -2.16
N ALA A 145 8.94 -23.50 -1.92
CA ALA A 145 7.83 -23.85 -2.81
C ALA A 145 7.97 -23.13 -4.15
N GLU A 146 8.21 -21.82 -4.15
CA GLU A 146 8.44 -21.01 -5.35
C GLU A 146 9.67 -21.49 -6.13
N ALA A 147 10.79 -21.78 -5.44
CA ALA A 147 11.99 -22.33 -6.07
C ALA A 147 11.72 -23.68 -6.73
N SER A 148 10.95 -24.56 -6.09
CA SER A 148 10.54 -25.85 -6.66
C SER A 148 9.62 -25.68 -7.87
N GLU A 149 8.68 -24.74 -7.83
CA GLU A 149 7.80 -24.44 -8.96
C GLU A 149 8.58 -23.91 -10.16
N LEU A 150 9.47 -22.94 -9.95
CA LEU A 150 10.34 -22.41 -10.99
C LEU A 150 11.23 -23.51 -11.58
N GLN A 151 11.75 -24.40 -10.74
CA GLN A 151 12.56 -25.52 -11.20
C GLN A 151 11.74 -26.49 -12.07
N LYS A 152 10.50 -26.80 -11.70
CA LYS A 152 9.57 -27.59 -12.54
C LYS A 152 9.28 -26.91 -13.87
N ILE A 153 9.04 -25.59 -13.86
CA ILE A 153 8.83 -24.83 -15.09
C ILE A 153 10.07 -24.93 -15.99
N ILE A 154 11.28 -24.75 -15.44
CA ILE A 154 12.52 -24.90 -16.19
C ILE A 154 12.63 -26.32 -16.77
N GLU A 155 12.34 -27.36 -15.98
CA GLU A 155 12.36 -28.75 -16.43
C GLU A 155 11.42 -28.97 -17.62
N THR A 156 10.16 -28.53 -17.51
CA THR A 156 9.18 -28.64 -18.61
C THR A 156 9.62 -27.88 -19.88
N LEU A 157 10.16 -26.66 -19.74
CA LEU A 157 10.66 -25.89 -20.88
C LEU A 157 11.90 -26.53 -21.53
N VAL A 158 12.77 -27.15 -20.73
CA VAL A 158 13.93 -27.90 -21.26
C VAL A 158 13.45 -29.13 -22.02
N GLU A 159 12.47 -29.86 -21.50
CA GLU A 159 11.84 -30.99 -22.19
C GLU A 159 11.17 -30.57 -23.50
N GLU A 160 10.36 -29.51 -23.48
CA GLU A 160 9.68 -28.97 -24.67
C GLU A 160 10.70 -28.51 -25.74
N ASN A 161 11.76 -27.80 -25.33
CA ASN A 161 12.82 -27.40 -26.26
C ASN A 161 13.54 -28.61 -26.86
N ALA A 162 13.80 -29.65 -26.06
CA ALA A 162 14.39 -30.89 -26.57
C ALA A 162 13.49 -31.57 -27.60
N GLN A 163 12.18 -31.66 -27.32
CA GLN A 163 11.18 -32.21 -28.24
C GLN A 163 11.08 -31.38 -29.54
N LEU A 164 11.08 -30.05 -29.45
CA LEU A 164 11.06 -29.16 -30.61
C LEU A 164 12.33 -29.29 -31.47
N MET A 165 13.50 -29.44 -30.83
CA MET A 165 14.74 -29.72 -31.56
C MET A 165 14.66 -31.06 -32.30
N GLU A 166 14.13 -32.12 -31.68
CA GLU A 166 13.94 -33.42 -32.33
C GLU A 166 12.94 -33.34 -33.50
N MET A 167 11.83 -32.60 -33.33
CA MET A 167 10.88 -32.32 -34.41
C MET A 167 11.50 -31.53 -35.55
N LEU A 168 12.35 -30.55 -35.25
CA LEU A 168 13.05 -29.76 -36.25
C LEU A 168 14.04 -30.63 -37.04
N GLU A 169 14.83 -31.47 -36.38
CA GLU A 169 15.76 -32.37 -37.03
C GLU A 169 15.05 -33.41 -37.90
N SER A 170 13.95 -34.01 -37.41
CA SER A 170 13.12 -34.91 -38.22
C SER A 170 12.47 -34.18 -39.42
N ALA A 171 11.98 -32.95 -39.26
CA ALA A 171 11.43 -32.15 -40.36
C ALA A 171 12.50 -31.75 -41.39
N LYS A 172 13.72 -31.42 -40.95
CA LYS A 172 14.87 -31.16 -41.85
C LYS A 172 15.19 -32.40 -42.67
N HIS A 173 15.25 -33.58 -42.05
CA HIS A 173 15.43 -34.84 -42.76
C HIS A 173 14.33 -35.06 -43.80
N VAL A 174 13.05 -34.91 -43.44
CA VAL A 174 11.92 -35.05 -44.39
C VAL A 174 12.01 -34.06 -45.56
N LYS A 175 12.37 -32.80 -45.31
CA LYS A 175 12.50 -31.76 -46.34
C LYS A 175 13.68 -32.01 -47.28
N GLN A 176 14.77 -32.57 -46.75
CA GLN A 176 15.94 -32.99 -47.53
C GLN A 176 15.58 -34.13 -48.50
N TYR A 177 14.75 -35.09 -48.09
CA TYR A 177 14.23 -36.15 -48.97
C TYR A 177 13.12 -35.67 -49.93
N ARG A 178 12.39 -34.58 -49.59
CA ARG A 178 11.29 -34.02 -50.41
C ARG A 178 11.73 -32.96 -51.44
N SER A 179 13.02 -32.74 -51.66
CA SER A 179 13.50 -31.86 -52.74
C SER A 179 13.19 -32.50 -54.11
N ILE A 180 11.93 -32.35 -54.56
CA ILE A 180 11.41 -32.77 -55.85
C ILE A 180 11.62 -31.60 -56.85
N PRO A 181 11.96 -31.86 -58.13
CA PRO A 181 12.24 -30.82 -59.11
C PRO A 181 11.01 -29.94 -59.41
N ALA A 182 11.28 -28.68 -59.76
CA ALA A 182 10.36 -27.58 -59.98
C ALA A 182 9.01 -27.92 -60.67
N PRO A 183 7.86 -27.39 -60.19
CA PRO A 183 6.57 -27.60 -60.82
C PRO A 183 6.45 -26.77 -62.10
N SER A 184 5.79 -27.35 -63.10
CA SER A 184 5.54 -26.74 -64.41
C SER A 184 4.76 -25.41 -64.32
N ALA A 185 5.21 -24.41 -65.07
CA ALA A 185 4.71 -23.03 -65.14
C ALA A 185 3.18 -22.79 -65.22
N PRO A 186 2.32 -23.62 -65.86
CA PRO A 186 0.88 -23.36 -65.89
C PRO A 186 0.19 -23.50 -64.52
N GLN A 187 0.64 -24.43 -63.66
CA GLN A 187 0.06 -24.60 -62.32
C GLN A 187 0.35 -23.40 -61.41
N HIS A 188 1.52 -22.78 -61.59
CA HIS A 188 1.91 -21.57 -60.87
C HIS A 188 0.99 -20.39 -61.19
N THR A 189 0.45 -20.27 -62.41
CA THR A 189 -0.45 -19.16 -62.76
C THR A 189 -1.82 -19.28 -62.12
N GLU A 190 -2.39 -20.49 -62.09
CA GLU A 190 -3.67 -20.76 -61.42
C GLU A 190 -3.53 -20.60 -59.90
N GLU A 191 -2.43 -21.09 -59.33
CA GLU A 191 -2.09 -20.92 -57.92
C GLU A 191 -1.94 -19.44 -57.54
N VAL A 192 -1.22 -18.65 -58.34
CA VAL A 192 -1.09 -17.19 -58.13
C VAL A 192 -2.45 -16.49 -58.21
N SER A 193 -3.35 -16.93 -59.11
CA SER A 193 -4.70 -16.37 -59.22
C SER A 193 -5.56 -16.70 -57.98
N LEU A 194 -5.45 -17.93 -57.46
CA LEU A 194 -6.12 -18.38 -56.25
C LEU A 194 -5.60 -17.63 -55.02
N LEU A 195 -4.28 -17.47 -54.90
CA LEU A 195 -3.64 -16.69 -53.83
C LEU A 195 -4.06 -15.23 -53.86
N ARG A 196 -4.23 -14.63 -55.04
CA ARG A 196 -4.74 -13.26 -55.17
C ARG A 196 -6.18 -13.15 -54.66
N ARG A 197 -7.06 -14.06 -55.08
CA ARG A 197 -8.46 -14.09 -54.60
C ARG A 197 -8.53 -14.32 -53.09
N LEU A 198 -7.68 -15.21 -52.56
CA LEU A 198 -7.59 -15.45 -51.12
C LEU A 198 -7.10 -14.20 -50.38
N LYS A 199 -6.11 -13.49 -50.93
CA LYS A 199 -5.64 -12.20 -50.39
C LYS A 199 -6.78 -11.18 -50.34
N ASP A 200 -7.55 -11.02 -51.41
CA ASP A 200 -8.67 -10.07 -51.44
C ASP A 200 -9.74 -10.40 -50.38
N VAL A 201 -10.05 -11.69 -50.19
CA VAL A 201 -10.96 -12.16 -49.13
C VAL A 201 -10.38 -11.89 -47.74
N VAL A 202 -9.09 -12.17 -47.53
CA VAL A 202 -8.41 -11.91 -46.26
C VAL A 202 -8.37 -10.41 -45.95
N ASP A 203 -8.11 -9.56 -46.94
CA ASP A 203 -8.10 -8.11 -46.77
C ASP A 203 -9.50 -7.57 -46.46
N ALA A 204 -10.55 -8.11 -47.09
CA ALA A 204 -11.94 -7.81 -46.73
C ALA A 204 -12.28 -8.25 -45.29
N GLN A 205 -11.90 -9.47 -44.91
CA GLN A 205 -12.09 -9.99 -43.55
C GLN A 205 -11.33 -9.17 -42.51
N LYS A 206 -10.13 -8.66 -42.81
CA LYS A 206 -9.38 -7.75 -41.93
C LYS A 206 -10.09 -6.41 -41.76
N VAL A 207 -10.68 -5.86 -42.82
CA VAL A 207 -11.49 -4.63 -42.71
C VAL A 207 -12.71 -4.87 -41.83
N GLU A 208 -13.41 -5.98 -42.02
CA GLU A 208 -14.58 -6.34 -41.22
C GLU A 208 -14.22 -6.63 -39.76
N LEU A 209 -13.11 -7.32 -39.48
CA LEU A 209 -12.64 -7.51 -38.11
C LEU A 209 -12.30 -6.17 -37.44
N ARG A 210 -11.73 -5.22 -38.19
CA ARG A 210 -11.46 -3.87 -37.66
C ARG A 210 -12.75 -3.10 -37.39
N SER A 211 -13.77 -3.20 -38.25
CA SER A 211 -15.07 -2.56 -38.01
C SER A 211 -15.76 -3.16 -36.79
N GLN A 212 -15.83 -4.48 -36.70
CA GLN A 212 -16.42 -5.20 -35.56
C GLN A 212 -15.70 -4.89 -34.24
N ARG A 213 -14.36 -4.84 -34.24
CA ARG A 213 -13.58 -4.41 -33.06
C ARG A 213 -13.95 -3.00 -32.61
N ARG A 214 -14.08 -2.04 -33.53
CA ARG A 214 -14.49 -0.66 -33.19
C ARG A 214 -15.91 -0.63 -32.60
N ILE A 215 -16.82 -1.42 -33.14
CA ILE A 215 -18.19 -1.53 -32.61
C ILE A 215 -18.15 -2.14 -31.19
N LEU A 216 -17.39 -3.20 -30.97
CA LEU A 216 -17.24 -3.82 -29.65
C LEU A 216 -16.65 -2.83 -28.64
N THR A 217 -15.58 -2.10 -28.99
CA THR A 217 -15.01 -1.08 -28.11
C THR A 217 -16.02 0.00 -27.76
N GLN A 218 -16.83 0.46 -28.71
CA GLN A 218 -17.89 1.42 -28.45
C GLN A 218 -18.94 0.84 -27.48
N ARG A 219 -19.38 -0.40 -27.71
CA ARG A 219 -20.34 -1.08 -26.82
C ARG A 219 -19.81 -1.27 -25.40
N THR A 220 -18.52 -1.55 -25.24
CA THR A 220 -17.90 -1.66 -23.90
C THR A 220 -17.93 -0.31 -23.19
N ILE A 221 -17.58 0.79 -23.88
CA ILE A 221 -17.66 2.14 -23.32
C ILE A 221 -19.09 2.48 -22.89
N ASP A 222 -20.08 2.16 -23.73
CA ASP A 222 -21.49 2.37 -23.41
C ASP A 222 -21.94 1.54 -22.19
N LEU A 223 -21.52 0.28 -22.11
CA LEU A 223 -21.81 -0.60 -20.97
C LEU A 223 -21.20 -0.08 -19.67
N ASP A 224 -19.95 0.37 -19.69
CA ASP A 224 -19.30 0.91 -18.50
C ASP A 224 -19.94 2.24 -18.07
N ALA A 225 -20.35 3.09 -19.01
CA ALA A 225 -21.14 4.28 -18.71
C ALA A 225 -22.49 3.93 -18.06
N MET A 226 -23.20 2.91 -18.56
CA MET A 226 -24.46 2.44 -17.99
C MET A 226 -24.26 1.81 -16.60
N LYS A 227 -23.18 1.05 -16.39
CA LYS A 227 -22.82 0.51 -15.06
C LYS A 227 -22.56 1.61 -14.05
N LEU A 228 -21.79 2.64 -14.42
CA LEU A 228 -21.52 3.78 -13.55
C LEU A 228 -22.82 4.51 -13.16
N GLN A 229 -23.75 4.66 -14.11
CA GLN A 229 -25.07 5.22 -13.82
C GLN A 229 -25.88 4.33 -12.87
N ALA A 230 -25.87 3.02 -13.08
CA ALA A 230 -26.55 2.05 -12.22
C ALA A 230 -25.97 2.03 -10.79
N GLU A 231 -24.65 2.07 -10.65
CA GLU A 231 -23.95 2.18 -9.35
C GLU A 231 -24.30 3.48 -8.64
N ARG A 232 -24.33 4.61 -9.34
CA ARG A 232 -24.76 5.89 -8.77
C ARG A 232 -26.19 5.82 -8.26
N LEU A 233 -27.10 5.23 -9.04
CA LEU A 233 -28.49 5.03 -8.62
C LEU A 233 -28.60 4.04 -7.45
N ALA A 234 -27.82 2.97 -7.44
CA ALA A 234 -27.76 2.01 -6.34
C ALA A 234 -27.27 2.66 -5.05
N HIS A 235 -26.23 3.51 -5.12
CA HIS A 235 -25.75 4.31 -3.98
C HIS A 235 -26.81 5.28 -3.46
N LEU A 236 -27.52 5.98 -4.34
CA LEU A 236 -28.62 6.87 -3.95
C LEU A 236 -29.77 6.09 -3.31
N ASN A 237 -30.13 4.94 -3.88
CA ASN A 237 -31.15 4.04 -3.33
C ASN A 237 -30.73 3.53 -1.95
N ALA A 238 -29.51 3.01 -1.79
CA ALA A 238 -28.99 2.53 -0.52
C ALA A 238 -28.95 3.65 0.55
N LYS A 239 -28.57 4.89 0.17
CA LYS A 239 -28.66 6.05 1.05
C LYS A 239 -30.11 6.34 1.46
N GLY A 240 -31.05 6.28 0.52
CA GLY A 240 -32.48 6.42 0.77
C GLY A 240 -33.05 5.30 1.67
N THR A 241 -32.60 4.05 1.50
CA THR A 241 -33.01 2.93 2.35
C THR A 241 -32.41 3.03 3.76
N ARG A 242 -31.15 3.47 3.90
CA ARG A 242 -30.54 3.76 5.21
C ARG A 242 -31.25 4.89 5.93
N LEU A 243 -31.68 5.93 5.21
CA LEU A 243 -32.53 6.99 5.75
C LEU A 243 -33.91 6.48 6.18
N ARG A 244 -34.41 5.40 5.57
CA ARG A 244 -35.73 4.80 5.86
C ARG A 244 -35.69 3.73 6.97
N LEU A 245 -34.54 3.15 7.27
CA LEU A 245 -34.37 2.04 8.22
C LEU A 245 -33.96 2.47 9.65
N LEU A 246 -33.85 3.77 9.93
CA LEU A 246 -33.66 4.25 11.30
C LEU A 246 -34.97 4.06 12.10
N PRO A 247 -34.96 3.26 13.19
CA PRO A 247 -36.17 2.95 13.95
C PRO A 247 -36.76 4.21 14.57
N SER A 248 -38.02 4.46 14.25
CA SER A 248 -38.89 5.38 14.98
C SER A 248 -39.43 4.61 16.19
N ASP A 249 -39.00 4.94 17.41
CA ASP A 249 -39.84 4.89 18.62
C ASP A 249 -39.13 5.46 19.87
N GLU A 250 -39.95 6.07 20.75
CA GLU A 250 -39.74 6.50 22.15
C GLU A 250 -39.30 7.96 22.46
N THR A 251 -40.06 8.91 21.90
CA THR A 251 -40.82 10.02 22.55
C THR A 251 -40.29 10.95 23.67
N SER A 252 -39.04 10.94 24.17
CA SER A 252 -38.62 12.03 25.10
C SER A 252 -37.25 12.67 24.84
N ALA A 253 -36.29 11.96 24.24
CA ALA A 253 -35.02 12.54 23.77
C ALA A 253 -35.13 13.19 22.36
N HIS A 254 -36.29 13.05 21.71
CA HIS A 254 -36.50 13.39 20.32
C HIS A 254 -36.56 14.90 20.05
N VAL A 255 -36.99 15.73 21.02
CA VAL A 255 -37.11 17.18 20.79
C VAL A 255 -35.73 17.83 20.68
N ASP A 256 -34.77 17.44 21.51
CA ASP A 256 -33.43 18.03 21.48
C ASP A 256 -32.60 17.56 20.27
N LEU A 257 -32.73 16.30 19.86
CA LEU A 257 -32.07 15.79 18.65
C LEU A 257 -32.75 16.25 17.35
N THR A 258 -34.08 16.40 17.31
CA THR A 258 -34.74 17.01 16.13
C THR A 258 -34.42 18.47 16.01
N ASN A 259 -34.35 19.22 17.12
CA ASN A 259 -33.85 20.59 17.11
C ASN A 259 -32.40 20.64 16.62
N GLY A 260 -31.56 19.67 16.99
CA GLY A 260 -30.19 19.52 16.48
C GLY A 260 -30.11 19.22 14.98
N ALA A 261 -30.94 18.29 14.47
CA ALA A 261 -31.00 17.95 13.05
C ALA A 261 -31.60 19.09 12.21
N VAL A 262 -32.63 19.78 12.73
CA VAL A 262 -33.22 20.97 12.13
C VAL A 262 -32.21 22.12 12.13
N ALA A 263 -31.41 22.28 13.18
CA ALA A 263 -30.33 23.27 13.22
C ALA A 263 -29.20 22.95 12.22
N PHE A 264 -28.83 21.67 12.08
CA PHE A 264 -27.83 21.22 11.10
C PHE A 264 -28.32 21.45 9.66
N LEU A 265 -29.53 21.00 9.33
CA LEU A 265 -30.14 21.24 8.02
C LEU A 265 -30.36 22.73 7.75
N SER A 266 -30.76 23.52 8.76
CA SER A 266 -30.86 24.98 8.63
C SER A 266 -29.50 25.63 8.37
N GLY A 267 -28.43 25.13 8.99
CA GLY A 267 -27.06 25.55 8.74
C GLY A 267 -26.62 25.25 7.30
N GLU A 268 -26.86 24.02 6.85
CA GLU A 268 -26.50 23.57 5.50
C GLU A 268 -27.32 24.28 4.42
N ILE A 269 -28.60 24.59 4.68
CA ILE A 269 -29.42 25.44 3.82
C ILE A 269 -28.84 26.86 3.74
N LYS A 270 -28.49 27.47 4.88
CA LYS A 270 -27.88 28.82 4.90
C LYS A 270 -26.57 28.86 4.13
N GLU A 271 -25.72 27.84 4.27
CA GLU A 271 -24.46 27.73 3.53
C GLU A 271 -24.67 27.56 2.03
N LEU A 272 -25.61 26.72 1.62
CA LEU A 272 -25.95 26.57 0.21
C LEU A 272 -26.54 27.86 -0.37
N GLU A 273 -27.34 28.58 0.40
CA GLU A 273 -27.88 29.88 -0.01
C GLU A 273 -26.79 30.95 -0.14
N THR A 274 -25.82 31.04 0.78
CA THR A 274 -24.69 31.99 0.65
C THR A 274 -23.83 31.65 -0.56
N ARG A 275 -23.55 30.36 -0.80
CA ARG A 275 -22.83 29.90 -1.99
C ARG A 275 -23.57 30.21 -3.28
N LEU A 276 -24.90 30.05 -3.29
CA LEU A 276 -25.74 30.40 -4.43
C LEU A 276 -25.79 31.91 -4.66
N ARG A 277 -25.86 32.73 -3.60
CA ARG A 277 -25.76 34.20 -3.68
C ARG A 277 -24.40 34.63 -4.23
N ALA A 278 -23.30 34.03 -3.78
CA ALA A 278 -21.97 34.29 -4.30
C ALA A 278 -21.83 33.92 -5.79
N LYS A 279 -22.37 32.76 -6.20
CA LYS A 279 -22.41 32.38 -7.63
C LYS A 279 -23.26 33.34 -8.46
N ARG A 280 -24.42 33.77 -7.94
CA ARG A 280 -25.25 34.77 -8.61
C ARG A 280 -24.52 36.11 -8.73
N ALA A 281 -23.85 36.57 -7.68
CA ALA A 281 -23.03 37.78 -7.72
C ALA A 281 -21.92 37.69 -8.78
N LEU A 282 -21.23 36.55 -8.91
CA LEU A 282 -20.26 36.33 -9.99
C LEU A 282 -20.91 36.37 -11.38
N VAL A 283 -22.08 35.75 -11.55
CA VAL A 283 -22.82 35.78 -12.83
C VAL A 283 -23.29 37.19 -13.16
N GLU A 284 -23.75 37.94 -12.16
CA GLU A 284 -24.07 39.36 -12.28
C GLU A 284 -22.83 40.17 -12.66
N GLU A 285 -21.70 39.99 -11.98
CA GLU A 285 -20.43 40.65 -12.28
C GLU A 285 -20.01 40.39 -13.73
N ILE A 286 -20.03 39.12 -14.17
CA ILE A 286 -19.76 38.71 -15.55
C ILE A 286 -20.73 39.40 -16.51
N ARG A 287 -22.02 39.47 -16.17
CA ARG A 287 -23.02 40.16 -17.00
C ARG A 287 -22.84 41.68 -17.04
N HIS A 288 -22.39 42.31 -15.96
CA HIS A 288 -22.06 43.74 -15.94
C HIS A 288 -20.80 44.03 -16.76
N HIS A 289 -19.82 43.12 -16.74
CA HIS A 289 -18.63 43.18 -17.61
C HIS A 289 -18.96 42.94 -19.08
N ILE A 290 -20.07 42.25 -19.37
CA ILE A 290 -20.52 41.99 -20.74
C ILE A 290 -21.46 43.08 -21.27
N GLY A 291 -22.13 43.87 -20.42
CA GLY A 291 -22.97 45.02 -20.81
C GLY A 291 -24.20 44.68 -21.69
N PRO A 292 -25.26 45.52 -21.72
CA PRO A 292 -26.47 45.23 -22.50
C PRO A 292 -26.41 45.83 -23.92
N SER A 293 -25.94 45.05 -24.90
CA SER A 293 -26.27 45.11 -26.35
C SER A 293 -25.22 44.33 -27.15
N SER A 294 -25.51 43.68 -28.28
CA SER A 294 -26.56 43.96 -29.24
C SER A 294 -26.94 42.71 -30.03
N ALA A 295 -28.23 42.54 -30.28
CA ALA A 295 -28.91 41.48 -31.02
C ALA A 295 -28.59 41.44 -32.54
N ILE A 296 -27.39 41.88 -32.95
CA ILE A 296 -26.98 41.95 -34.37
C ILE A 296 -26.41 40.60 -34.87
N TYR A 297 -25.90 39.76 -33.97
CA TYR A 297 -25.25 38.49 -34.35
C TYR A 297 -26.19 37.29 -34.54
N GLN A 298 -27.49 37.47 -34.33
CA GLN A 298 -28.43 36.35 -34.46
C GLN A 298 -28.91 36.17 -35.91
N GLU A 299 -28.92 37.24 -36.71
CA GLU A 299 -29.38 37.22 -38.10
C GLU A 299 -28.32 36.67 -39.07
N GLU A 300 -27.04 36.94 -38.81
CA GLU A 300 -25.90 36.46 -39.62
C GLU A 300 -25.69 34.94 -39.49
N ASN A 301 -25.91 34.38 -38.29
CA ASN A 301 -25.81 32.94 -38.06
C ASN A 301 -26.95 32.14 -38.72
N THR A 302 -28.15 32.73 -38.85
CA THR A 302 -29.24 32.11 -39.61
C THR A 302 -28.96 32.10 -41.11
N LEU A 303 -28.38 33.18 -41.67
CA LEU A 303 -28.02 33.26 -43.09
C LEU A 303 -26.90 32.28 -43.46
N MET A 304 -25.88 32.15 -42.60
CA MET A 304 -24.77 31.20 -42.75
C MET A 304 -25.25 29.74 -42.79
N THR A 305 -26.22 29.40 -41.93
CA THR A 305 -26.79 28.04 -41.85
C THR A 305 -27.66 27.70 -43.07
N THR A 306 -28.39 28.68 -43.63
CA THR A 306 -29.14 28.49 -44.88
C THR A 306 -28.28 28.41 -46.14
N SER A 307 -27.10 29.05 -46.15
CA SER A 307 -26.15 28.98 -47.27
C SER A 307 -25.51 27.60 -47.38
N MET A 308 -25.01 27.05 -46.26
CA MET A 308 -24.39 25.71 -46.24
C MET A 308 -25.36 24.60 -46.64
N ARG A 309 -26.66 24.74 -46.33
CA ARG A 309 -27.68 23.74 -46.71
C ARG A 309 -28.00 23.77 -48.21
N ARG A 310 -27.81 24.91 -48.89
CA ARG A 310 -28.08 25.04 -50.33
C ARG A 310 -26.93 24.50 -51.19
N GLU A 311 -25.69 24.60 -50.70
CA GLU A 311 -24.52 24.04 -51.39
C GLU A 311 -24.40 22.52 -51.29
N LEU A 312 -25.01 21.88 -50.29
CA LEU A 312 -25.00 20.42 -50.13
C LEU A 312 -26.03 19.68 -51.02
N SER A 313 -26.95 20.38 -51.68
CA SER A 313 -28.03 19.76 -52.47
C SER A 313 -27.83 19.83 -53.99
N ALA A 314 -26.78 20.49 -54.46
CA ALA A 314 -26.46 20.57 -55.89
C ALA A 314 -25.01 20.16 -56.11
N VAL A 315 -24.79 18.90 -56.52
CA VAL A 315 -23.82 18.48 -57.56
C VAL A 315 -23.67 16.94 -57.55
N SER A 316 -24.17 16.36 -58.63
CA SER A 316 -23.73 15.13 -59.32
C SER A 316 -24.12 15.34 -60.80
N PRO A 317 -23.46 14.80 -61.85
CA PRO A 317 -22.23 13.99 -61.93
C PRO A 317 -21.16 14.52 -62.95
N HIS A 318 -19.97 13.87 -62.98
CA HIS A 318 -18.93 13.86 -64.05
C HIS A 318 -18.17 15.20 -64.31
N THR A 319 -16.85 15.31 -64.58
CA THR A 319 -15.77 14.46 -65.14
C THR A 319 -14.39 14.90 -64.59
N GLU A 320 -13.48 13.93 -64.42
CA GLU A 320 -12.02 13.96 -64.67
C GLU A 320 -11.15 15.12 -64.14
N ASP A 321 -10.25 14.84 -63.17
CA ASP A 321 -8.81 14.78 -63.45
C ASP A 321 -8.02 14.07 -62.32
N GLU A 322 -7.11 13.18 -62.73
CA GLU A 322 -6.43 12.18 -61.91
C GLU A 322 -5.11 12.71 -61.29
N MET A 323 -4.95 12.66 -59.95
CA MET A 323 -3.63 12.51 -59.32
C MET A 323 -3.46 11.05 -58.89
N LYS A 324 -2.63 10.32 -59.62
CA LYS A 324 -2.50 8.86 -59.51
C LYS A 324 -1.78 8.45 -58.23
N GLN A 325 -2.41 7.51 -57.52
CA GLN A 325 -1.91 6.70 -56.40
C GLN A 325 -0.54 6.02 -56.65
N SER A 326 -0.09 6.00 -57.91
CA SER A 326 1.24 5.55 -58.37
C SER A 326 2.40 6.30 -57.73
N ASP A 327 2.26 7.60 -57.46
CA ASP A 327 3.37 8.41 -56.94
C ASP A 327 3.53 8.29 -55.43
N PHE A 328 2.46 7.96 -54.70
CA PHE A 328 2.51 7.66 -53.27
C PHE A 328 3.18 6.32 -52.98
N VAL A 329 3.00 5.33 -53.87
CA VAL A 329 3.63 4.01 -53.76
C VAL A 329 5.13 4.04 -54.12
N LYS A 330 5.56 4.99 -54.98
CA LYS A 330 6.99 5.19 -55.28
C LYS A 330 7.76 5.79 -54.11
N LEU A 331 7.12 6.63 -53.28
CA LEU A 331 7.77 7.25 -52.11
C LEU A 331 7.98 6.27 -50.94
N LEU A 332 7.13 5.25 -50.82
CA LEU A 332 7.26 4.22 -49.79
C LEU A 332 8.27 3.13 -50.17
N ASN A 333 8.43 2.83 -51.47
CA ASN A 333 9.39 1.82 -51.95
C ASN A 333 10.84 2.33 -52.03
N THR A 334 11.09 3.63 -51.84
CA THR A 334 12.46 4.18 -51.79
C THR A 334 13.14 3.93 -50.44
N ASP A 335 12.38 3.81 -49.35
CA ASP A 335 12.94 3.56 -48.01
C ASP A 335 13.39 2.11 -47.82
N ASP A 336 12.73 1.14 -48.46
CA ASP A 336 13.14 -0.28 -48.42
C ASP A 336 14.42 -0.56 -49.23
N LYS A 337 14.80 0.32 -50.16
CA LYS A 337 16.01 0.14 -51.00
C LYS A 337 17.32 0.53 -50.31
N LEU A 338 17.28 1.19 -49.16
CA LEU A 338 18.48 1.52 -48.38
C LEU A 338 18.89 0.41 -47.39
N VAL A 339 18.01 -0.55 -47.13
CA VAL A 339 18.31 -1.67 -46.20
C VAL A 339 18.95 -2.87 -46.90
N ALA A 340 18.76 -3.00 -48.23
CA ALA A 340 19.18 -4.20 -48.97
C ALA A 340 20.55 -4.10 -49.68
N LYS A 341 21.38 -3.10 -49.38
CA LYS A 341 22.75 -2.97 -49.93
C LYS A 341 23.78 -2.80 -48.82
N SER A 342 24.05 -3.87 -48.06
CA SER A 342 25.25 -3.93 -47.20
C SER A 342 26.02 -5.24 -47.28
N ASP A 343 25.64 -6.19 -48.15
CA ASP A 343 26.38 -7.45 -48.29
C ASP A 343 26.95 -7.59 -49.70
N THR A 344 27.86 -6.71 -50.09
CA THR A 344 28.91 -7.09 -51.05
C THR A 344 30.12 -6.14 -51.02
N LEU A 345 31.29 -6.78 -50.88
CA LEU A 345 32.65 -6.30 -51.15
C LEU A 345 33.34 -5.51 -50.02
N GLY A 346 34.50 -6.05 -49.61
CA GLY A 346 35.34 -5.54 -48.54
C GLY A 346 36.02 -4.19 -48.84
N GLY A 347 36.44 -3.54 -47.76
CA GLY A 347 37.20 -2.30 -47.80
C GLY A 347 37.11 -1.56 -46.48
N LEU A 348 38.20 -1.60 -45.72
CA LEU A 348 38.51 -0.76 -44.58
C LEU A 348 38.15 0.72 -44.85
N VAL A 349 37.32 1.36 -44.01
CA VAL A 349 37.48 2.75 -43.52
C VAL A 349 36.44 3.01 -42.41
N THR A 350 36.93 3.66 -41.38
CA THR A 350 36.36 4.12 -40.10
C THR A 350 35.05 4.90 -40.18
N ALA A 351 34.07 4.53 -39.35
CA ALA A 351 33.02 5.44 -38.89
C ALA A 351 32.90 5.35 -37.37
N ALA A 352 33.57 6.28 -36.69
CA ALA A 352 33.44 6.49 -35.26
C ALA A 352 32.01 6.96 -34.91
N SER A 353 31.47 6.35 -33.86
CA SER A 353 30.40 6.81 -32.98
C SER A 353 29.18 7.49 -33.60
N SER A 354 28.26 6.69 -34.15
CA SER A 354 26.84 7.01 -34.05
C SER A 354 26.22 5.96 -33.14
N PRO A 355 25.80 6.31 -31.90
CA PRO A 355 25.22 5.32 -31.00
C PRO A 355 23.85 4.92 -31.56
N ARG A 356 23.78 3.72 -32.13
CA ARG A 356 22.53 3.10 -32.57
C ARG A 356 21.84 2.55 -31.33
N PHE A 357 21.09 3.41 -30.63
CA PHE A 357 20.19 2.94 -29.58
C PHE A 357 19.04 2.17 -30.21
N THR A 358 18.74 1.00 -29.70
CA THR A 358 17.48 0.31 -30.02
C THR A 358 16.30 1.09 -29.40
N CYS A 359 15.09 0.99 -29.98
CA CYS A 359 13.92 1.70 -29.43
C CYS A 359 13.64 1.34 -27.96
N ASP A 360 14.00 0.12 -27.56
CA ASP A 360 13.83 -0.36 -26.19
C ASP A 360 14.93 0.17 -25.26
N GLU A 361 16.18 0.30 -25.74
CA GLU A 361 17.24 1.01 -25.01
C GLU A 361 16.86 2.48 -24.77
N LEU A 362 16.27 3.15 -25.77
CA LEU A 362 15.84 4.54 -25.59
C LEU A 362 14.74 4.65 -24.53
N ARG A 363 13.78 3.72 -24.50
CA ARG A 363 12.75 3.65 -23.45
C ARG A 363 13.34 3.39 -22.08
N GLN A 364 14.29 2.46 -21.99
CA GLN A 364 15.01 2.14 -20.76
C GLN A 364 15.74 3.37 -20.21
N ILE A 365 16.50 4.06 -21.07
CA ILE A 365 17.22 5.29 -20.73
C ILE A 365 16.26 6.39 -20.28
N LEU A 366 15.11 6.53 -20.95
CA LEU A 366 14.13 7.56 -20.61
C LEU A 366 13.46 7.29 -19.26
N LEU A 367 13.19 6.02 -18.93
CA LEU A 367 12.72 5.61 -17.61
C LEU A 367 13.76 5.85 -16.52
N GLU A 368 15.03 5.50 -16.78
CA GLU A 368 16.14 5.76 -15.85
C GLU A 368 16.33 7.27 -15.63
N CYS A 369 16.25 8.08 -16.68
CA CYS A 369 16.27 9.54 -16.58
C CYS A 369 15.13 10.08 -15.70
N MET A 370 13.88 9.63 -15.91
CA MET A 370 12.74 10.06 -15.09
C MET A 370 12.89 9.65 -13.61
N GLN A 371 13.45 8.46 -13.35
CA GLN A 371 13.73 8.00 -11.99
C GLN A 371 14.83 8.81 -11.30
N LEU A 372 15.88 9.15 -12.04
CA LEU A 372 16.97 10.00 -11.54
C LEU A 372 16.48 11.41 -11.26
N GLU A 373 15.67 11.99 -12.15
CA GLU A 373 15.02 13.29 -11.93
C GLU A 373 14.18 13.29 -10.64
N SER A 374 13.39 12.23 -10.44
CA SER A 374 12.59 12.06 -9.21
C SER A 374 13.45 11.90 -7.95
N ARG A 375 14.67 11.35 -8.06
CA ARG A 375 15.61 11.27 -6.92
C ARG A 375 16.29 12.61 -6.66
N ILE A 376 16.65 13.35 -7.72
CA ILE A 376 17.25 14.68 -7.63
C ILE A 376 16.27 15.65 -6.95
N ILE A 377 14.99 15.64 -7.35
CA ILE A 377 13.95 16.49 -6.72
C ILE A 377 13.85 16.16 -5.22
N ARG A 378 13.79 14.87 -4.86
CA ARG A 378 13.78 14.47 -3.44
C ARG A 378 15.01 14.98 -2.67
N PHE A 379 16.20 14.87 -3.25
CA PHE A 379 17.41 15.39 -2.62
C PHE A 379 17.44 16.92 -2.54
N GLN A 380 16.89 17.63 -3.54
CA GLN A 380 16.71 19.08 -3.48
C GLN A 380 15.75 19.48 -2.35
N ASP A 381 14.62 18.78 -2.20
CA ASP A 381 13.69 19.02 -1.10
C ASP A 381 14.36 18.79 0.26
N TYR A 382 15.13 17.71 0.42
CA TYR A 382 15.92 17.46 1.63
C TYR A 382 16.92 18.59 1.91
N LEU A 383 17.68 19.02 0.89
CA LEU A 383 18.65 20.10 1.04
C LEU A 383 18.00 21.45 1.33
N ASP A 384 16.81 21.72 0.78
CA ASP A 384 16.04 22.93 1.06
C ASP A 384 15.49 22.94 2.49
N VAL A 385 15.13 21.77 3.05
CA VAL A 385 14.79 21.64 4.48
C VAL A 385 16.00 21.96 5.35
N TYR A 386 17.19 21.44 5.01
CA TYR A 386 18.42 21.76 5.74
C TYR A 386 18.84 23.23 5.60
N ARG A 387 18.66 23.85 4.42
CA ARG A 387 18.95 25.28 4.20
C ARG A 387 17.99 26.20 4.95
N ARG A 388 16.77 25.75 5.27
CA ARG A 388 15.80 26.51 6.09
C ARG A 388 16.00 26.30 7.59
N ALA A 389 16.71 25.24 7.98
CA ALA A 389 16.95 24.87 9.38
C ALA A 389 18.27 25.41 9.95
N GLY A 390 19.15 25.96 9.11
CA GLY A 390 20.29 26.80 9.51
C GLY A 390 20.05 28.24 9.07
#